data_AF-A0A1C4EI95-F1
#
_entry.id   AF-A0A1C4EI95-F1
#
_cell.length_a   1.000
_cell.length_b   1.000
_cell.length_c   1.000
_cell.angle_alpha   90.00
_cell.angle_beta   90.00
_cell.angle_gamma   90.00
#
_symmetry.space_group_name_H-M   'P 1'
#
loop_
_entity.id
_entity.type
_entity.pdbx_description
1 polymer ?
#
loop_
_entity_poly.entity_id
_entity_poly.type
_entity_poly.pdbx_seq_one_letter_code
_entity_poly.pdbx_strand_id
1 'polypeptide(L)'
;MEICRYVASFCVLDAELLTGSASKGRTNYYHYYHCSATCGFRHKAPEANELIVDEIRKYVRPLRSLKLYKEAISTVYKSKTRNQRSDVQQLKVQLEESNRRLSKARELLLTGDIEADDYRTIESETEEKINRMEAKLTATASPSINIETLLDMAISNISQLDTLYEQGTVT
;
A
#
# COMPACT_ATOMS: atom_id res chain seq x y z
N MET A 1 -16.62 2.95 29.79
CA MET A 1 -18.01 2.53 29.55
C MET A 1 -18.24 2.72 28.07
N GLU A 2 -18.03 1.68 27.26
CA GLU A 2 -18.26 1.72 25.80
C GLU A 2 -18.15 0.30 25.24
N ILE A 3 -19.29 -0.33 24.91
CA ILE A 3 -19.30 -1.52 24.05
C ILE A 3 -20.42 -1.37 23.02
N CYS A 4 -20.03 -0.87 21.86
CA CYS A 4 -20.48 -1.36 20.56
C CYS A 4 -19.22 -1.32 19.70
N ARG A 5 -18.78 -2.45 19.17
CA ARG A 5 -17.61 -2.51 18.28
C ARG A 5 -18.04 -3.03 16.93
N TYR A 6 -17.61 -2.33 15.89
CA TYR A 6 -18.15 -2.40 14.53
C TYR A 6 -17.79 -3.73 13.89
N VAL A 7 -18.77 -4.63 13.83
CA VAL A 7 -18.78 -5.69 12.83
C VAL A 7 -20.11 -5.58 12.14
N ALA A 8 -20.07 -5.50 10.81
CA ALA A 8 -21.23 -5.79 9.98
C ALA A 8 -21.53 -7.29 10.15
N SER A 9 -22.11 -7.62 11.30
CA SER A 9 -22.53 -8.97 11.64
C SER A 9 -23.93 -9.14 11.08
N PHE A 10 -24.13 -10.21 10.35
CA PHE A 10 -25.44 -10.55 9.80
C PHE A 10 -26.17 -11.50 10.74
N CYS A 11 -27.48 -11.31 10.86
CA CYS A 11 -28.32 -12.26 11.55
C CYS A 11 -28.41 -13.56 10.75
N VAL A 12 -28.28 -14.69 11.43
CA VAL A 12 -28.36 -16.02 10.79
C VAL A 12 -29.77 -16.44 10.40
N LEU A 13 -30.81 -15.69 10.84
CA LEU A 13 -32.22 -16.04 10.62
C LEU A 13 -32.82 -15.32 9.42
N ASP A 14 -32.44 -14.07 9.17
CA ASP A 14 -33.00 -13.21 8.11
C ASP A 14 -31.94 -12.47 7.29
N ALA A 15 -30.65 -12.66 7.58
CA ALA A 15 -29.53 -11.98 6.93
C ALA A 15 -29.57 -10.44 7.02
N GLU A 16 -30.31 -9.87 7.96
CA GLU A 16 -30.26 -8.44 8.25
C GLU A 16 -29.01 -8.08 9.09
N LEU A 17 -28.59 -6.82 9.04
CA LEU A 17 -27.47 -6.32 9.84
C LEU A 17 -27.86 -6.24 11.32
N LEU A 18 -26.99 -6.79 12.17
CA LEU A 18 -27.13 -6.66 13.62
C LEU A 18 -26.76 -5.24 14.06
N THR A 19 -27.56 -4.70 14.96
CA THR A 19 -27.32 -3.40 15.60
C THR A 19 -26.89 -3.62 17.05
N GLY A 20 -25.98 -2.78 17.55
CA GLY A 20 -25.58 -2.79 18.95
C GLY A 20 -26.44 -1.82 19.78
N SER A 21 -26.96 -2.26 20.93
CA SER A 21 -27.67 -1.37 21.86
C SER A 21 -27.42 -1.76 23.32
N ALA A 22 -27.63 -0.78 24.22
CA ALA A 22 -27.54 -0.98 25.66
C ALA A 22 -28.95 -1.11 26.27
N SER A 23 -29.16 -2.12 27.10
CA SER A 23 -30.37 -2.29 27.92
C SER A 23 -30.07 -1.95 29.37
N LYS A 24 -30.91 -1.12 30.00
CA LYS A 24 -30.76 -0.70 31.39
C LYS A 24 -31.41 -1.70 32.35
N GLY A 25 -30.63 -2.29 33.25
CA GLY A 25 -31.13 -3.06 34.39
C GLY A 25 -31.30 -2.20 35.64
N ARG A 26 -31.58 -2.84 36.79
CA ARG A 26 -31.76 -2.14 38.07
C ARG A 26 -30.50 -1.38 38.53
N THR A 27 -29.32 -1.93 38.22
CA THR A 27 -28.02 -1.38 38.68
C THR A 27 -27.05 -1.15 37.52
N ASN A 28 -27.07 -2.00 36.48
CA ASN A 28 -26.07 -2.02 35.42
C ASN A 28 -26.71 -1.87 34.03
N TYR A 29 -25.93 -1.41 33.06
CA TYR A 29 -26.26 -1.50 31.64
C TYR A 29 -25.66 -2.78 31.04
N TYR A 30 -26.41 -3.42 30.15
CA TYR A 30 -26.00 -4.62 29.44
C TYR A 30 -26.03 -4.37 27.94
N HIS A 31 -24.95 -4.68 27.25
CA HIS A 31 -24.80 -4.43 25.81
C HIS A 31 -25.07 -5.70 25.00
N TYR A 32 -25.83 -5.55 23.92
CA TYR A 32 -26.22 -6.65 23.04
C TYR A 32 -26.08 -6.26 21.57
N TYR A 33 -25.69 -7.21 20.74
CA TYR A 33 -25.98 -7.20 19.31
C TYR A 33 -27.36 -7.83 19.10
N HIS A 34 -28.23 -7.16 18.35
CA HIS A 34 -29.59 -7.61 18.12
C HIS A 34 -30.03 -7.35 16.69
N CYS A 35 -30.90 -8.20 16.19
CA CYS A 35 -31.63 -7.98 14.95
C CYS A 35 -32.91 -7.18 15.23
N SER A 36 -33.79 -7.07 14.24
CA SER A 36 -35.12 -6.50 14.34
C SER A 36 -35.98 -7.14 15.44
N ALA A 37 -36.98 -6.40 15.92
CA ALA A 37 -37.90 -6.87 16.95
C ALA A 37 -38.68 -8.13 16.53
N THR A 38 -38.98 -8.25 15.24
CA THR A 38 -39.67 -9.40 14.64
C THR A 38 -38.81 -10.66 14.59
N CYS A 39 -37.49 -10.51 14.38
CA CYS A 39 -36.54 -11.60 14.37
C CYS A 39 -36.25 -12.15 15.78
N GLY A 40 -36.17 -11.24 16.77
CA GLY A 40 -35.94 -11.60 18.18
C GLY A 40 -34.51 -12.08 18.49
N PHE A 41 -33.61 -12.18 17.50
CA PHE A 41 -32.22 -12.55 17.71
C PHE A 41 -31.49 -11.52 18.57
N ARG A 42 -30.83 -11.99 19.64
CA ARG A 42 -30.00 -11.19 20.54
C ARG A 42 -28.80 -11.99 21.04
N HIS A 43 -27.64 -11.36 21.06
CA HIS A 43 -26.42 -11.94 21.63
C HIS A 43 -25.66 -10.88 22.43
N LYS A 44 -25.03 -11.28 23.54
CA LYS A 44 -24.33 -10.34 24.41
C LYS A 44 -23.10 -9.81 23.68
N ALA A 45 -22.94 -8.49 23.68
CA ALA A 45 -21.84 -7.85 22.97
C ALA A 45 -20.45 -8.26 23.49
N PRO A 46 -20.21 -8.43 24.80
CA PRO A 46 -18.91 -8.91 25.30
C PRO A 46 -18.53 -10.29 24.74
N GLU A 47 -19.45 -11.26 24.81
CA GLU A 47 -19.24 -12.64 24.35
C GLU A 47 -18.98 -12.69 22.83
N ALA A 48 -19.79 -11.96 22.05
CA ALA A 48 -19.62 -11.87 20.61
C ALA A 48 -18.26 -11.23 20.22
N ASN A 49 -17.86 -10.17 20.91
CA ASN A 49 -16.59 -9.48 20.65
C ASN A 49 -15.39 -10.37 20.97
N GLU A 50 -15.44 -11.14 22.06
CA GLU A 50 -14.40 -12.11 22.41
C GLU A 50 -14.23 -13.17 21.32
N LEU A 51 -15.33 -13.73 20.82
CA LEU A 51 -15.31 -14.70 19.71
C LEU A 51 -14.70 -14.11 18.43
N ILE A 52 -15.03 -12.86 18.10
CA ILE A 52 -14.50 -12.18 16.93
C ILE A 52 -12.98 -11.97 17.07
N VAL A 53 -12.53 -11.51 18.24
CA VAL A 53 -11.10 -11.33 18.51
C VAL A 53 -10.34 -12.65 18.40
N ASP A 54 -10.88 -13.72 18.97
CA ASP A 54 -10.27 -15.04 18.90
C ASP A 54 -10.21 -15.58 17.46
N GLU A 55 -11.20 -15.28 16.64
CA GLU A 55 -11.16 -15.61 15.21
C GLU A 55 -10.09 -14.79 14.48
N ILE A 56 -10.03 -13.47 14.70
CA ILE A 56 -8.98 -12.60 14.13
C ILE A 56 -7.58 -13.14 14.48
N ARG A 57 -7.37 -13.49 15.75
CA ARG A 57 -6.10 -14.04 16.27
C ARG A 57 -5.59 -15.26 15.52
N LYS A 58 -6.48 -16.11 14.97
CA LYS A 58 -6.08 -17.28 14.17
C LYS A 58 -5.36 -16.88 12.88
N TYR A 59 -5.71 -15.75 12.29
CA TYR A 59 -5.17 -15.29 11.01
C TYR A 59 -4.02 -14.29 11.19
N VAL A 60 -4.01 -13.48 12.25
CA VAL A 60 -3.03 -12.40 12.43
C VAL A 60 -1.78 -12.82 13.20
N ARG A 61 -1.89 -13.80 14.11
CA ARG A 61 -0.75 -14.28 14.92
C ARG A 61 0.26 -15.18 14.22
N PRO A 62 -0.02 -15.93 13.13
CA PRO A 62 1.03 -16.62 12.40
C PRO A 62 1.86 -15.62 11.57
N LEU A 63 2.69 -14.82 12.25
CA LEU A 63 3.61 -13.84 11.65
C LEU A 63 4.51 -14.49 10.59
N ARG A 64 4.85 -15.77 10.78
CA ARG A 64 5.62 -16.55 9.80
C ARG A 64 4.87 -16.65 8.46
N SER A 65 3.56 -16.86 8.48
CA SER A 65 2.74 -16.93 7.27
C SER A 65 2.66 -15.57 6.57
N LEU A 66 2.51 -14.47 7.34
CA LEU A 66 2.50 -13.11 6.78
C LEU A 66 3.82 -12.75 6.08
N LYS A 67 4.96 -13.14 6.67
CA LYS A 67 6.28 -12.97 6.03
C LYS A 67 6.40 -13.79 4.74
N LEU A 68 5.90 -15.03 4.73
CA LEU A 68 5.90 -15.86 3.53
C LEU A 68 5.04 -15.24 2.41
N TYR A 69 3.88 -14.68 2.74
CA TYR A 69 3.05 -13.94 1.77
C TYR A 69 3.79 -12.73 1.21
N LYS A 70 4.48 -11.95 2.05
CA LYS A 70 5.33 -10.84 1.57
C LYS A 70 6.37 -11.33 0.58
N GLU A 71 7.13 -12.37 0.93
CA GLU A 71 8.16 -12.92 0.06
C GLU A 71 7.60 -13.41 -1.27
N ALA A 72 6.46 -14.11 -1.25
CA ALA A 72 5.80 -14.59 -2.46
C ALA A 72 5.33 -13.43 -3.34
N ILE A 73 4.64 -12.44 -2.77
CA ILE A 73 4.15 -11.27 -3.51
C ILE A 73 5.32 -10.45 -4.07
N SER A 74 6.34 -10.16 -3.25
CA SER A 74 7.54 -9.45 -3.68
C SER A 74 8.27 -10.17 -4.80
N THR A 75 8.36 -11.50 -4.75
CA THR A 75 8.99 -12.31 -5.80
C THR A 75 8.22 -12.22 -7.12
N VAL A 76 6.90 -12.42 -7.08
CA VAL A 76 6.04 -12.34 -8.27
C VAL A 76 6.06 -10.93 -8.85
N TYR A 77 5.96 -9.90 -8.02
CA TYR A 77 6.05 -8.50 -8.43
C TYR A 77 7.39 -8.21 -9.11
N LYS A 78 8.50 -8.63 -8.49
CA LYS A 78 9.84 -8.43 -9.04
C LYS A 78 9.99 -9.14 -10.39
N SER A 79 9.47 -10.35 -10.52
CA SER A 79 9.49 -11.08 -11.78
C SER A 79 8.72 -10.34 -12.88
N LYS A 80 7.47 -9.94 -12.60
CA LYS A 80 6.61 -9.24 -13.56
C LYS A 80 7.14 -7.87 -13.98
N THR A 81 7.80 -7.16 -13.08
CA THR A 81 8.34 -5.81 -13.33
C THR A 81 9.81 -5.82 -13.76
N ARG A 82 10.42 -6.98 -13.99
CA ARG A 82 11.86 -7.10 -14.30
C ARG A 82 12.24 -6.31 -15.55
N ASN A 83 11.51 -6.51 -16.65
CA ASN A 83 11.81 -5.87 -17.93
C ASN A 83 11.64 -4.35 -17.84
N GLN A 84 10.51 -3.88 -17.32
CA GLN A 84 10.27 -2.45 -17.10
C GLN A 84 11.37 -1.80 -16.25
N ARG A 85 11.80 -2.45 -15.15
CA ARG A 85 12.89 -1.92 -14.31
C ARG A 85 14.24 -1.91 -15.03
N SER A 86 14.51 -2.92 -15.84
CA SER A 86 15.70 -2.96 -16.70
C SER A 86 15.69 -1.83 -17.72
N ASP A 87 14.56 -1.60 -18.40
CA ASP A 87 14.40 -0.55 -19.40
C ASP A 87 14.57 0.84 -18.77
N VAL A 88 13.93 1.07 -17.62
CA VAL A 88 14.11 2.30 -16.83
C VAL A 88 15.57 2.51 -16.43
N GLN A 89 16.26 1.46 -15.99
CA GLN A 89 17.68 1.55 -15.62
C GLN A 89 18.55 1.87 -16.83
N GLN A 90 18.30 1.24 -17.98
CA GLN A 90 19.03 1.53 -19.22
C GLN A 90 18.80 2.97 -19.69
N LEU A 91 17.56 3.46 -19.64
CA LEU A 91 17.24 4.84 -19.99
C LEU A 91 17.98 5.84 -19.08
N LYS A 92 18.08 5.57 -17.79
CA LYS A 92 18.86 6.41 -16.86
C LYS A 92 20.35 6.44 -17.20
N VAL A 93 20.94 5.28 -17.51
CA VAL A 93 22.35 5.19 -17.91
C VAL A 93 22.59 5.98 -19.20
N GLN A 94 21.71 5.86 -20.20
CA GLN A 94 21.83 6.61 -21.45
C GLN A 94 21.66 8.13 -21.27
N LEU A 95 20.80 8.54 -20.32
CA LEU A 95 20.62 9.94 -19.94
C LEU A 95 21.89 10.49 -19.30
N GLU A 96 22.50 9.75 -18.36
CA GLU A 96 23.78 10.12 -17.74
C GLU A 96 24.91 10.22 -18.77
N GLU A 97 24.97 9.30 -19.73
CA GLU A 97 25.95 9.33 -20.82
C GLU A 97 25.78 10.56 -21.72
N SER A 98 24.53 10.90 -22.06
CA SER A 98 24.21 12.08 -22.88
C SER A 98 24.56 13.38 -22.15
N ASN A 99 24.26 13.46 -20.85
CA ASN A 99 24.70 14.58 -20.01
C ASN A 99 26.23 14.68 -19.94
N ARG A 100 26.93 13.55 -19.81
CA ARG A 100 28.41 13.53 -19.84
C ARG A 100 28.96 13.99 -21.18
N ARG A 101 28.31 13.67 -22.30
CA ARG A 101 28.69 14.15 -23.64
C ARG A 101 28.57 15.67 -23.72
N LEU A 102 27.49 16.27 -23.20
CA LEU A 102 27.36 17.72 -23.11
C LEU A 102 28.46 18.35 -22.26
N SER A 103 28.74 17.80 -21.07
CA SER A 103 29.84 18.28 -20.23
C SER A 103 31.19 18.24 -20.94
N LYS A 104 31.48 17.15 -21.65
CA LYS A 104 32.73 17.02 -22.42
C LYS A 104 32.79 17.99 -23.61
N ALA A 105 31.69 18.20 -24.31
CA ALA A 105 31.64 19.18 -25.41
C ALA A 105 31.90 20.60 -24.91
N ARG A 106 31.39 20.97 -23.73
CA ARG A 106 31.68 22.25 -23.08
C ARG A 106 33.16 22.40 -22.74
N GLU A 107 33.78 21.35 -22.23
CA GLU A 107 35.22 21.34 -21.93
C GLU A 107 36.06 21.54 -23.19
N LEU A 108 35.75 20.82 -24.27
CA LEU A 108 36.44 20.94 -25.56
C LEU A 108 36.29 22.34 -26.18
N LEU A 109 35.14 22.99 -26.02
CA LEU A 109 34.95 24.37 -26.45
C LEU A 109 35.83 25.34 -25.65
N LEU A 110 35.96 25.12 -24.34
CA LEU A 110 36.78 25.95 -23.45
C LEU A 110 38.28 25.79 -23.72
N THR A 111 38.73 24.59 -24.09
CA THR A 111 40.13 24.33 -24.48
C THR A 111 40.44 24.79 -25.90
N GLY A 112 39.41 25.12 -26.69
CA GLY A 112 39.54 25.54 -28.08
C GLY A 112 39.74 24.38 -29.05
N ASP A 113 39.47 23.14 -28.62
CA ASP A 113 39.58 21.94 -29.46
C ASP A 113 38.43 21.80 -30.47
N ILE A 114 37.32 22.53 -30.26
CA ILE A 114 36.17 22.61 -31.18
C ILE A 114 35.69 24.05 -31.32
N GLU A 115 35.03 24.37 -32.44
CA GLU A 115 34.45 25.69 -32.68
C GLU A 115 33.05 25.84 -32.08
N ALA A 116 32.57 27.08 -31.99
CA ALA A 116 31.24 27.38 -31.44
C ALA A 116 30.08 26.79 -32.27
N ASP A 117 30.28 26.60 -33.58
CA ASP A 117 29.28 25.97 -34.46
C ASP A 117 29.25 24.45 -34.28
N ASP A 118 30.41 23.81 -34.07
CA ASP A 118 30.50 22.38 -33.71
C ASP A 118 29.80 22.12 -32.38
N TYR A 119 30.06 22.95 -31.37
CA TYR A 119 29.42 22.85 -30.06
C TYR A 119 27.89 22.94 -30.18
N ARG A 120 27.38 23.95 -30.90
CA ARG A 120 25.92 24.14 -31.08
C ARG A 120 25.26 22.94 -31.75
N THR A 121 25.94 22.31 -32.71
CA THR A 121 25.46 21.08 -33.36
C THR A 121 25.41 19.93 -32.36
N ILE A 122 26.48 19.70 -31.58
CA ILE A 122 26.54 18.65 -30.57
C ILE A 122 25.48 18.88 -29.47
N GLU A 123 25.30 20.12 -29.04
CA GLU A 123 24.33 20.51 -28.03
C GLU A 123 22.91 20.18 -28.50
N SER A 124 22.52 20.67 -29.68
CA SER A 124 21.19 20.44 -30.24
C SER A 124 20.88 18.94 -30.41
N GLU A 125 21.80 18.14 -30.98
CA GLU A 125 21.62 16.70 -31.13
C GLU A 125 21.49 15.96 -29.79
N THR A 126 22.24 16.41 -28.77
CA THR A 126 22.30 15.75 -27.47
C THR A 126 21.08 16.12 -26.63
N GLU A 127 20.65 17.37 -26.65
CA GLU A 127 19.41 17.83 -26.00
C GLU A 127 18.18 17.15 -26.60
N GLU A 128 18.12 16.98 -27.92
CA GLU A 128 17.01 16.25 -28.55
C GLU A 128 16.95 14.79 -28.05
N LYS A 129 18.10 14.12 -27.92
CA LYS A 129 18.18 12.76 -27.35
C LYS A 129 17.75 12.73 -25.89
N ILE A 130 18.19 13.68 -25.08
CA ILE A 130 17.79 13.81 -23.66
C ILE A 130 16.27 13.94 -23.57
N ASN A 131 15.68 14.90 -24.29
CA ASN A 131 14.23 15.14 -24.28
C ASN A 131 13.43 13.89 -24.67
N ARG A 132 13.88 13.16 -25.71
CA ARG A 132 13.24 11.89 -26.12
C ARG A 132 13.34 10.81 -25.02
N MET A 133 14.49 10.70 -24.36
CA MET A 133 14.69 9.73 -23.27
C MET A 133 13.90 10.09 -22.02
N GLU A 134 13.80 11.37 -21.65
CA GLU A 134 13.00 11.85 -20.51
C GLU A 134 11.51 11.62 -20.74
N ALA A 135 11.02 11.89 -21.94
CA ALA A 135 9.64 11.60 -22.31
C ALA A 135 9.35 10.08 -22.21
N LYS A 136 10.26 9.24 -22.72
CA LYS A 136 10.14 7.78 -22.62
C LYS A 136 10.23 7.29 -21.17
N LEU A 137 11.10 7.88 -20.36
CA LEU A 137 11.24 7.57 -18.94
C LEU A 137 9.96 7.91 -18.19
N THR A 138 9.37 9.09 -18.44
CA THR A 138 8.11 9.52 -17.82
C THR A 138 6.94 8.63 -18.22
N ALA A 139 6.90 8.17 -19.47
CA ALA A 139 5.86 7.24 -19.95
C ALA A 139 6.03 5.81 -19.40
N THR A 140 7.27 5.38 -19.15
CA THR A 140 7.59 4.01 -18.69
C THR A 140 7.61 3.90 -17.17
N ALA A 141 7.94 4.98 -16.47
CA ALA A 141 7.96 5.04 -15.03
C ALA A 141 6.51 5.12 -14.50
N SER A 142 6.02 4.02 -13.94
CA SER A 142 4.97 4.11 -12.93
C SER A 142 5.47 4.98 -11.78
N PRO A 143 4.60 5.74 -11.06
CA PRO A 143 4.97 6.34 -9.79
C PRO A 143 5.72 5.28 -8.98
N SER A 144 6.83 5.68 -8.36
CA SER A 144 7.79 4.82 -7.66
C SER A 144 7.14 4.23 -6.41
N ILE A 145 6.20 3.30 -6.62
CA ILE A 145 5.54 2.57 -5.55
C ILE A 145 6.57 1.59 -5.03
N ASN A 146 7.08 1.87 -3.84
CA ASN A 146 7.91 0.93 -3.12
C ASN A 146 7.02 -0.18 -2.57
N ILE A 147 6.86 -1.24 -3.35
CA ILE A 147 6.02 -2.40 -2.99
C ILE A 147 6.45 -3.02 -1.65
N GLU A 148 7.74 -2.99 -1.31
CA GLU A 148 8.23 -3.53 -0.06
C GLU A 148 7.70 -2.72 1.13
N THR A 149 7.72 -1.39 1.02
CA THR A 149 7.14 -0.48 2.02
C THR A 149 5.63 -0.67 2.15
N LEU A 150 4.91 -0.84 1.04
CA LEU A 150 3.48 -1.13 1.08
C LEU A 150 3.17 -2.46 1.79
N LEU A 151 3.96 -3.50 1.49
CA LEU A 151 3.80 -4.82 2.11
C LEU A 151 4.18 -4.79 3.60
N ASP A 152 5.19 -4.01 3.99
CA ASP A 152 5.54 -3.81 5.40
C ASP A 152 4.42 -3.14 6.19
N MET A 153 3.81 -2.09 5.62
CA MET A 153 2.64 -1.46 6.23
C MET A 153 1.46 -2.43 6.31
N ALA A 154 1.20 -3.20 5.26
CA ALA A 154 0.12 -4.18 5.26
C ALA A 154 0.31 -5.25 6.35
N ILE A 155 1.53 -5.81 6.47
CA ILE A 155 1.83 -6.80 7.51
C ILE A 155 1.70 -6.19 8.90
N SER A 156 2.22 -4.98 9.11
CA SER A 156 2.11 -4.28 10.39
C SER A 156 0.64 -4.13 10.79
N ASN A 157 -0.20 -3.61 9.89
CA ASN A 157 -1.62 -3.40 10.14
C ASN A 157 -2.35 -4.71 10.43
N ILE A 158 -2.09 -5.77 9.64
CA ILE A 158 -2.71 -7.08 9.84
C ILE A 158 -2.28 -7.68 11.19
N SER A 159 -0.99 -7.57 11.54
CA SER A 159 -0.44 -8.16 12.78
C SER A 159 -1.01 -7.53 14.06
N GLN A 160 -1.57 -6.33 13.97
CA GLN A 160 -2.15 -5.58 15.07
C GLN A 160 -3.68 -5.56 15.04
N LEU A 161 -4.31 -6.24 14.07
CA LEU A 161 -5.75 -6.12 13.84
C LEU A 161 -6.59 -6.60 15.04
N ASP A 162 -6.10 -7.59 15.80
CA ASP A 162 -6.76 -8.02 17.05
C ASP A 162 -6.74 -6.90 18.09
N THR A 163 -5.59 -6.27 18.28
CA THR A 163 -5.38 -5.16 19.21
C THR A 163 -6.21 -3.93 18.79
N LEU A 164 -6.22 -3.62 17.49
CA LEU A 164 -7.02 -2.53 16.93
C LEU A 164 -8.52 -2.80 17.13
N TYR A 165 -8.96 -4.04 16.97
CA TYR A 165 -10.33 -4.43 17.26
C TYR A 165 -10.67 -4.31 18.76
N GLU A 166 -9.75 -4.71 19.65
CA GLU A 166 -9.87 -4.61 21.12
C GLU A 166 -9.72 -3.18 21.67
N GLN A 167 -9.21 -2.24 20.89
CA GLN A 167 -9.08 -0.83 21.28
C GLN A 167 -10.04 0.13 20.56
N GLY A 168 -10.64 -0.29 19.43
CA GLY A 168 -11.59 0.53 18.67
C GLY A 168 -12.85 0.90 19.46
N THR A 169 -13.17 2.20 19.47
CA THR A 169 -14.42 2.74 20.04
C THR A 169 -15.30 3.32 18.94
N VAL A 170 -16.58 3.56 19.25
CA VAL A 170 -17.53 4.22 18.34
C VAL A 170 -17.63 5.68 18.74
N THR A 171 -17.07 6.56 17.92
CA THR A 171 -17.35 8.01 17.94
C THR A 171 -18.51 8.35 17.05
#